data_AF-A0AAD9GIH8-F1
#
_entry.id   AF-A0AAD9GIH8-F1
#
_cell.length_a   1.000
_cell.length_b   1.000
_cell.length_c   1.000
_cell.angle_alpha   90.00
_cell.angle_beta   90.00
_cell.angle_gamma   90.00
#
_symmetry.space_group_name_H-M   'P 1'
#
loop_
_entity.id
_entity.type
_entity.pdbx_description
1 polymer ?
#
loop_
_entity_poly.entity_id
_entity_poly.type
_entity_poly.pdbx_seq_one_letter_code
_entity_poly.pdbx_strand_id
1 'polypeptide(L)'
;MWDVAMCGRLTKAFPDPSSRRLLVSNNFYTRHNLARTLPTFTDGEMEMLGTVRIPLQGKWIGSELDAAKSRMDAASRGSWELIAAINVPPGWEKLQEAHKRAQKKLPPQQQTIVAYNLLMNSVDRVDQLRSTNPIRRKEKRLSMSILTWTIDLALINVFALFQKIAGVQASRVKLREFKRRVAESLTPVQRMRMENARGAQPAPTEPINNVLGADESLHAITPKLKGEFNRETHGFSKKALFGCTSCHWGFHVSCFTAFHYRDALTSSSLSVRSALDAVCAAASGDANVQTRLKKNRTITYLDKLELP
;
A
#
# COMPACT_ATOMS: atom_id res chain seq x y z
N MET A 1 0.70 18.06 -20.33
CA MET A 1 1.45 17.97 -21.61
C MET A 1 1.79 16.52 -21.94
N TRP A 2 2.25 15.71 -20.98
CA TRP A 2 2.54 14.29 -21.19
C TRP A 2 1.32 13.46 -21.60
N ASP A 3 0.15 13.71 -21.01
CA ASP A 3 -1.08 12.95 -21.35
C ASP A 3 -1.51 13.18 -22.80
N VAL A 4 -1.39 14.39 -23.32
CA VAL A 4 -1.75 14.73 -24.70
C VAL A 4 -0.81 14.04 -25.68
N ALA A 5 0.50 14.11 -25.44
CA ALA A 5 1.50 13.42 -26.27
C ALA A 5 1.32 11.90 -26.25
N MET A 6 0.97 11.33 -25.08
CA MET A 6 0.65 9.90 -24.95
C MET A 6 -0.61 9.54 -25.73
N CYS A 7 -1.67 10.34 -25.65
CA CYS A 7 -2.91 10.14 -26.40
C CYS A 7 -2.66 10.10 -27.91
N GLY A 8 -1.98 11.10 -28.47
CA GLY A 8 -1.68 11.11 -29.91
C GLY A 8 -0.76 9.97 -30.35
N ARG A 9 0.23 9.60 -29.52
CA ARG A 9 1.08 8.43 -29.81
C ARG A 9 0.29 7.11 -29.76
N LEU A 10 -0.64 6.98 -28.82
CA LEU A 10 -1.52 5.81 -28.68
C LEU A 10 -2.47 5.69 -29.87
N THR A 11 -3.13 6.77 -30.28
CA THR A 11 -3.97 6.84 -31.50
C THR A 11 -3.15 6.42 -32.73
N LYS A 12 -1.96 6.99 -32.92
CA LYS A 12 -1.11 6.68 -34.07
C LYS A 12 -0.61 5.24 -34.09
N ALA A 13 -0.22 4.70 -32.93
CA ALA A 13 0.34 3.35 -32.85
C ALA A 13 -0.74 2.25 -32.82
N PHE A 14 -1.91 2.58 -32.28
CA PHE A 14 -3.02 1.65 -32.06
C PHE A 14 -4.32 2.39 -32.37
N PRO A 15 -4.70 2.54 -33.65
CA PRO A 15 -5.97 3.16 -34.00
C PRO A 15 -7.13 2.30 -33.50
N ASP A 16 -8.16 2.95 -32.96
CA ASP A 16 -9.37 2.22 -32.58
C ASP A 16 -10.18 1.83 -33.82
N PRO A 17 -10.68 0.58 -33.96
CA PRO A 17 -11.47 0.17 -35.12
C PRO A 17 -12.77 0.99 -35.30
N SER A 18 -13.31 1.56 -34.22
CA SER A 18 -14.47 2.46 -34.28
C SER A 18 -14.09 3.92 -34.53
N SER A 19 -12.78 4.22 -34.53
CA SER A 19 -12.20 5.56 -34.58
C SER A 19 -12.81 6.50 -33.53
N ARG A 20 -13.20 5.97 -32.36
CA ARG A 20 -13.80 6.76 -31.28
C ARG A 20 -13.30 6.29 -29.92
N ARG A 21 -12.67 7.20 -29.19
CA ARG A 21 -12.20 7.03 -27.82
C ARG A 21 -12.68 8.20 -26.98
N LEU A 22 -13.10 7.89 -25.76
CA LEU A 22 -13.54 8.90 -24.81
C LEU A 22 -12.49 9.09 -23.71
N LEU A 23 -11.89 10.27 -23.66
CA LEU A 23 -11.05 10.71 -22.54
C LEU A 23 -11.94 11.27 -21.44
N VAL A 24 -12.02 10.55 -20.32
CA VAL A 24 -12.78 11.00 -19.15
C VAL A 24 -11.84 11.61 -18.12
N SER A 25 -12.10 12.85 -17.69
CA SER A 25 -11.21 13.57 -16.79
C SER A 25 -11.91 14.36 -15.69
N ASN A 26 -11.22 14.53 -14.56
CA ASN A 26 -11.67 15.40 -13.49
C ASN A 26 -11.45 16.90 -13.81
N ASN A 27 -11.99 17.75 -12.94
CA ASN A 27 -11.94 19.21 -13.07
C ASN A 27 -10.55 19.85 -13.13
N PHE A 28 -9.49 19.11 -12.81
CA PHE A 28 -8.12 19.60 -12.88
C PHE A 28 -7.59 19.56 -14.32
N TYR A 29 -7.97 18.52 -15.06
CA TYR A 29 -7.50 18.30 -16.44
C TYR A 29 -8.49 18.78 -17.49
N THR A 30 -9.78 18.90 -17.16
CA THR A 30 -10.79 19.40 -18.10
C THR A 30 -10.61 20.87 -18.41
N ARG A 31 -10.29 21.18 -19.67
CA ARG A 31 -10.20 22.55 -20.19
C ARG A 31 -10.86 22.60 -21.56
N HIS A 32 -11.62 23.67 -21.83
CA HIS A 32 -12.29 23.88 -23.12
C HIS A 32 -11.31 23.82 -24.30
N ASN A 33 -10.17 24.51 -24.19
CA ASN A 33 -9.15 24.51 -25.23
C ASN A 33 -8.62 23.09 -25.51
N LEU A 34 -8.44 22.26 -24.47
CA LEU A 34 -8.00 20.89 -24.63
C LEU A 34 -9.08 20.03 -25.32
N ALA A 35 -10.33 20.13 -24.87
CA ALA A 35 -11.45 19.40 -25.49
C ALA A 35 -11.63 19.78 -26.98
N ARG A 36 -11.34 21.03 -27.35
CA ARG A 36 -11.40 21.51 -28.74
C ARG A 36 -10.22 21.05 -29.60
N THR A 37 -9.00 21.05 -29.06
CA THR A 37 -7.81 20.67 -29.83
C THR A 37 -7.60 19.17 -29.90
N LEU A 38 -8.18 18.40 -28.96
CA LEU A 38 -8.01 16.96 -28.87
C LEU A 38 -8.47 16.22 -30.15
N PRO A 39 -9.64 16.48 -30.74
CA PRO A 39 -10.03 15.85 -32.00
C PRO A 39 -9.07 16.20 -33.15
N THR A 40 -8.66 17.47 -33.27
CA THR A 40 -7.70 17.88 -34.32
C THR A 40 -6.35 17.17 -34.18
N PHE A 41 -5.90 16.94 -32.95
CA PHE A 41 -4.62 16.28 -32.67
C PHE A 41 -4.69 14.75 -32.82
N THR A 42 -5.89 14.16 -32.79
CA THR A 42 -6.11 12.71 -32.81
C THR A 42 -6.89 12.27 -34.04
N ASP A 43 -6.92 13.08 -35.10
CA ASP A 43 -7.64 12.82 -36.35
C ASP A 43 -9.13 12.49 -36.15
N GLY A 44 -9.75 13.13 -35.15
CA GLY A 44 -11.14 12.91 -34.75
C GLY A 44 -11.37 11.69 -33.88
N GLU A 45 -10.33 10.91 -33.54
CA GLU A 45 -10.48 9.68 -32.78
C GLU A 45 -10.87 9.93 -31.32
N MET A 46 -10.37 10.99 -30.69
CA MET A 46 -10.57 11.21 -29.26
C MET A 46 -11.51 12.39 -28.97
N GLU A 47 -12.53 12.13 -28.15
CA GLU A 47 -13.39 13.14 -27.52
C GLU A 47 -13.12 13.23 -26.02
N MET A 48 -13.47 14.36 -25.41
CA MET A 48 -13.22 14.62 -24.00
C MET A 48 -14.53 14.80 -23.23
N LEU A 49 -14.65 14.13 -22.10
CA LEU A 49 -15.73 14.30 -21.14
C LEU A 49 -15.15 14.59 -19.75
N GLY A 50 -15.60 15.66 -19.10
CA GLY A 50 -15.12 15.96 -17.76
C GLY A 50 -15.92 17.01 -17.02
N THR A 51 -15.68 17.11 -15.71
CA THR A 51 -16.19 18.22 -14.90
C THR A 51 -15.31 19.45 -15.09
N VAL A 52 -15.84 20.67 -14.93
CA VAL A 52 -15.09 21.93 -15.03
C VAL A 52 -15.23 22.69 -13.72
N ARG A 53 -14.16 23.33 -13.23
CA ARG A 53 -14.25 24.18 -12.03
C ARG A 53 -15.05 25.44 -12.34
N ILE A 54 -15.98 25.81 -11.46
CA ILE A 54 -16.86 26.99 -11.62
C ILE A 54 -16.08 28.28 -11.97
N PRO A 55 -14.95 28.62 -11.31
CA PRO A 55 -14.21 29.84 -11.63
C PRO A 55 -13.51 29.81 -13.01
N LEU A 56 -13.32 28.61 -13.58
CA LEU A 56 -12.68 28.41 -14.89
C LEU A 56 -13.68 28.41 -16.05
N GLN A 57 -14.98 28.52 -15.78
CA GLN A 57 -16.05 28.62 -16.78
C GLN A 57 -16.12 30.02 -17.43
N GLY A 58 -15.07 30.82 -17.27
CA GLY A 58 -15.04 32.27 -17.45
C GLY A 58 -15.66 32.84 -18.73
N LYS A 59 -16.17 34.07 -18.59
CA LYS A 59 -16.62 35.10 -19.54
C LYS A 59 -17.61 34.73 -20.66
N TRP A 60 -17.58 33.51 -21.18
CA TRP A 60 -18.33 33.09 -22.38
C TRP A 60 -19.58 32.27 -22.09
N ILE A 61 -19.62 31.58 -20.95
CA ILE A 61 -20.78 30.81 -20.49
C ILE A 61 -21.42 31.51 -19.27
N GLY A 62 -20.84 32.62 -18.79
CA GLY A 62 -21.28 33.29 -17.56
C GLY A 62 -22.77 33.62 -17.54
N SER A 63 -23.29 34.27 -18.59
CA SER A 63 -24.71 34.61 -18.67
C SER A 63 -25.62 33.38 -18.66
N GLU A 64 -25.24 32.32 -19.38
CA GLU A 64 -26.05 31.10 -19.44
C GLU A 64 -25.95 30.25 -18.19
N LEU A 65 -24.79 30.29 -17.53
CA LEU A 65 -24.57 29.66 -16.24
C LEU A 65 -25.37 30.37 -15.16
N ASP A 66 -25.36 31.71 -15.14
CA ASP A 66 -26.14 32.50 -14.19
C ASP A 66 -27.63 32.29 -14.42
N ALA A 67 -28.08 32.28 -15.68
CA ALA A 67 -29.47 32.00 -16.02
C ALA A 67 -29.89 30.57 -15.63
N ALA A 68 -29.03 29.57 -15.89
CA ALA A 68 -29.28 28.19 -15.46
C ALA A 68 -29.26 28.06 -13.94
N LYS A 69 -28.37 28.77 -13.24
CA LYS A 69 -28.33 28.81 -11.78
C LYS A 69 -29.64 29.38 -11.22
N SER A 70 -30.14 30.48 -11.76
CA SER A 70 -31.44 31.04 -11.35
C SER A 70 -32.60 30.07 -11.59
N ARG A 71 -32.58 29.30 -12.69
CA ARG A 71 -33.58 28.24 -12.93
C ARG A 71 -33.44 27.07 -11.94
N MET A 72 -32.21 26.68 -11.64
CA MET A 72 -31.91 25.59 -10.71
C MET A 72 -32.23 25.93 -9.25
N ASP A 73 -32.11 27.18 -8.84
CA ASP A 73 -32.48 27.65 -7.50
C ASP A 73 -34.00 27.53 -7.25
N ALA A 74 -34.81 27.62 -8.31
CA ALA A 74 -36.26 27.41 -8.27
C ALA A 74 -36.68 25.94 -8.48
N ALA A 75 -35.76 25.06 -8.87
CA ALA A 75 -36.06 23.66 -9.18
C ALA A 75 -36.10 22.79 -7.92
N SER A 76 -36.84 21.67 -7.98
CA SER A 76 -36.87 20.70 -6.89
C SER A 76 -35.50 20.08 -6.66
N ARG A 77 -35.15 19.82 -5.39
CA ARG A 77 -33.90 19.15 -5.00
C ARG A 77 -33.72 17.84 -5.79
N GLY A 78 -32.57 17.67 -6.43
CA GLY A 78 -32.25 16.52 -7.30
C GLY A 78 -32.44 16.77 -8.80
N SER A 79 -32.95 17.94 -9.19
CA SER A 79 -32.98 18.37 -10.59
C SER A 79 -31.57 18.71 -11.09
N TRP A 80 -31.38 18.70 -12.42
CA TRP A 80 -30.13 19.06 -13.07
C TRP A 80 -30.40 19.72 -14.42
N GLU A 81 -29.49 20.59 -14.85
CA GLU A 81 -29.59 21.31 -16.13
C GLU A 81 -28.28 21.18 -16.91
N LEU A 82 -28.37 20.85 -18.19
CA LEU A 82 -27.23 20.78 -19.10
C LEU A 82 -27.01 22.12 -19.78
N ILE A 83 -25.79 22.64 -19.65
CA ILE A 83 -25.37 23.88 -20.31
C ILE A 83 -24.31 23.50 -21.35
N ALA A 84 -24.59 23.79 -22.61
CA ALA A 84 -23.63 23.54 -23.68
C ALA A 84 -22.42 24.48 -23.52
N ALA A 85 -21.20 23.97 -23.72
CA ALA A 85 -20.03 24.82 -23.82
C ALA A 85 -20.08 25.59 -25.15
N ILE A 86 -20.33 26.90 -25.10
CA ILE A 86 -20.55 27.73 -26.29
C ILE A 86 -19.20 28.12 -26.92
N ASN A 87 -19.04 27.87 -28.23
CA ASN A 87 -18.33 28.78 -29.13
C ASN A 87 -19.42 29.38 -30.05
N VAL A 88 -19.56 30.70 -30.12
CA VAL A 88 -20.72 31.39 -30.72
C VAL A 88 -20.75 31.27 -32.25
N PRO A 89 -21.81 30.69 -32.86
CA PRO A 89 -22.02 30.77 -34.31
C PRO A 89 -23.40 31.37 -34.68
N PRO A 90 -23.53 32.03 -35.83
CA PRO A 90 -24.83 32.50 -36.35
C PRO A 90 -25.69 31.31 -36.82
N GLY A 91 -26.99 31.31 -36.49
CA GLY A 91 -27.95 30.27 -36.91
C GLY A 91 -28.09 29.07 -35.95
N TRP A 92 -27.64 29.22 -34.71
CA TRP A 92 -27.61 28.18 -33.68
C TRP A 92 -29.00 27.71 -33.20
N GLU A 93 -30.07 28.50 -33.38
CA GLU A 93 -31.41 28.14 -32.89
C GLU A 93 -31.91 26.82 -33.52
N LYS A 94 -31.75 26.65 -34.83
CA LYS A 94 -32.21 25.46 -35.57
C LYS A 94 -31.48 24.17 -35.16
N LEU A 95 -30.18 24.27 -34.88
CA LEU A 95 -29.36 23.12 -34.45
C LEU A 95 -29.64 22.75 -32.99
N GLN A 96 -29.95 23.74 -32.15
CA GLN A 96 -30.33 23.51 -30.75
C GLN A 96 -31.66 22.78 -30.63
N GLU A 97 -32.64 23.13 -31.46
CA GLU A 97 -33.95 22.45 -31.47
C GLU A 97 -33.86 21.02 -32.01
N ALA A 98 -33.04 20.77 -33.03
CA ALA A 98 -32.75 19.43 -33.53
C ALA A 98 -32.09 18.56 -32.44
N HIS A 99 -31.10 19.10 -31.72
CA HIS A 99 -30.39 18.39 -30.66
C HIS A 99 -31.29 18.15 -29.43
N LYS A 100 -32.08 19.15 -28.98
CA LYS A 100 -33.07 19.02 -27.89
C LYS A 100 -34.11 17.93 -28.18
N ARG A 101 -34.52 17.78 -29.44
CA ARG A 101 -35.46 16.72 -29.89
C ARG A 101 -34.81 15.33 -29.94
N ALA A 102 -33.53 15.25 -30.29
CA ALA A 102 -32.79 13.99 -30.32
C ALA A 102 -32.49 13.47 -28.90
N GLN A 103 -32.11 14.36 -27.98
CA GLN A 103 -31.78 14.01 -26.59
C GLN A 103 -32.99 13.52 -25.77
N LYS A 104 -34.19 14.08 -26.01
CA LYS A 104 -35.44 13.65 -25.35
C LYS A 104 -35.85 12.20 -25.67
N LYS A 105 -35.24 11.58 -26.68
CA LYS A 105 -35.54 10.19 -27.10
C LYS A 105 -34.59 9.16 -26.48
N LEU A 106 -33.56 9.57 -25.75
CA LEU A 106 -32.58 8.65 -25.16
C LEU A 106 -33.03 8.17 -23.76
N PRO A 107 -32.92 6.87 -23.45
CA PRO A 107 -33.17 6.34 -22.11
C PRO A 107 -32.33 7.02 -21.02
N PRO A 108 -32.81 7.15 -19.77
CA PRO A 108 -32.10 7.80 -18.65
C PRO A 108 -30.69 7.24 -18.36
N GLN A 109 -30.46 5.99 -18.72
CA GLN A 109 -29.20 5.27 -18.57
C GLN A 109 -28.11 5.72 -19.58
N GLN A 110 -28.49 6.52 -20.60
CA GLN A 110 -27.60 7.03 -21.65
C GLN A 110 -27.20 8.51 -21.44
N GLN A 111 -27.50 9.09 -20.28
CA GLN A 111 -27.14 10.47 -19.96
C GLN A 111 -25.65 10.58 -19.60
N THR A 112 -24.98 11.59 -20.15
CA THR A 112 -23.54 11.87 -20.01
C THR A 112 -23.00 11.78 -18.58
N ILE A 113 -23.82 12.13 -17.58
CA ILE A 113 -23.47 12.05 -16.15
C ILE A 113 -23.29 10.60 -15.70
N VAL A 114 -24.12 9.67 -16.18
CA VAL A 114 -24.01 8.24 -15.85
C VAL A 114 -22.71 7.68 -16.42
N ALA A 115 -22.40 7.99 -17.68
CA ALA A 115 -21.15 7.60 -18.32
C ALA A 115 -19.92 8.17 -17.59
N TYR A 116 -19.97 9.46 -17.21
CA TYR A 116 -18.94 10.09 -16.40
C TYR A 116 -18.76 9.38 -15.05
N ASN A 117 -19.83 9.18 -14.29
CA ASN A 117 -19.77 8.51 -12.97
C ASN A 117 -19.27 7.07 -13.06
N LEU A 118 -19.59 6.36 -14.15
CA LEU A 118 -19.12 5.00 -14.39
C LEU A 118 -17.60 4.96 -14.63
N LEU A 119 -17.10 5.89 -15.44
CA LEU A 119 -15.73 5.86 -15.96
C LEU A 119 -14.72 6.60 -15.07
N MET A 120 -15.14 7.65 -14.37
CA MET A 120 -14.28 8.48 -13.54
C MET A 120 -13.54 7.72 -12.45
N ASN A 121 -14.19 6.71 -11.90
CA ASN A 121 -13.63 5.92 -10.80
C ASN A 121 -12.61 4.88 -11.28
N SER A 122 -12.28 4.82 -12.57
CA SER A 122 -11.37 3.79 -13.12
C SER A 122 -9.96 3.89 -12.55
N VAL A 123 -9.37 5.09 -12.53
CA VAL A 123 -8.03 5.34 -11.96
C VAL A 123 -8.03 5.06 -10.46
N ASP A 124 -9.04 5.55 -9.75
CA ASP A 124 -9.18 5.32 -8.31
C ASP A 124 -9.35 3.84 -7.97
N ARG A 125 -10.08 3.08 -8.80
CA ARG A 125 -10.20 1.62 -8.66
C ARG A 125 -8.86 0.91 -8.87
N VAL A 126 -8.06 1.33 -9.84
CA VAL A 126 -6.70 0.79 -10.03
C VAL A 126 -5.83 1.09 -8.81
N ASP A 127 -5.92 2.32 -8.27
CA ASP A 127 -5.18 2.69 -7.07
C ASP A 127 -5.64 1.93 -5.83
N GLN A 128 -6.95 1.72 -5.69
CA GLN A 128 -7.54 0.90 -4.63
C GLN A 128 -7.10 -0.56 -4.75
N LEU A 129 -7.15 -1.15 -5.95
CA LEU A 129 -6.67 -2.52 -6.17
C LEU A 129 -5.18 -2.65 -5.81
N ARG A 130 -4.38 -1.65 -6.18
CA ARG A 130 -2.96 -1.57 -5.84
C ARG A 130 -2.74 -1.48 -4.33
N SER A 131 -3.52 -0.67 -3.62
CA SER A 131 -3.34 -0.42 -2.18
C SER A 131 -3.78 -1.60 -1.29
N THR A 132 -4.64 -2.49 -1.77
CA THR A 132 -5.07 -3.67 -0.99
C THR A 132 -3.99 -4.75 -0.84
N ASN A 133 -3.08 -4.89 -1.81
CA ASN A 133 -2.01 -5.87 -1.79
C ASN A 133 -0.71 -5.29 -2.39
N PRO A 134 -0.14 -4.25 -1.77
CA PRO A 134 1.00 -3.54 -2.34
C PRO A 134 2.28 -4.32 -2.11
N ILE A 135 3.18 -4.32 -3.11
CA ILE A 135 4.55 -4.81 -2.96
C ILE A 135 5.43 -3.77 -2.24
N ARG A 136 4.90 -2.57 -2.04
CA ARG A 136 5.55 -1.43 -1.37
C ARG A 136 6.12 -1.84 -0.01
N ARG A 137 7.41 -1.55 0.18
CA ARG A 137 8.10 -1.61 1.48
C ARG A 137 8.38 -0.19 1.98
N LYS A 138 8.63 -0.05 3.28
CA LYS A 138 9.13 1.19 3.86
C LYS A 138 10.55 1.40 3.36
N GLU A 139 10.73 2.35 2.46
CA GLU A 139 11.98 2.57 1.75
C GLU A 139 12.31 4.06 1.75
N LYS A 140 13.61 4.40 1.83
CA LYS A 140 14.07 5.80 1.82
C LYS A 140 14.30 6.30 0.39
N ARG A 141 14.64 5.40 -0.52
CA ARG A 141 14.98 5.74 -1.91
C ARG A 141 13.70 5.86 -2.76
N LEU A 142 13.51 7.02 -3.39
CA LEU A 142 12.39 7.25 -4.31
C LEU A 142 12.40 6.26 -5.47
N SER A 143 13.58 5.91 -6.00
CA SER A 143 13.73 4.95 -7.11
C SER A 143 13.11 3.59 -6.81
N MET A 144 13.31 3.07 -5.59
CA MET A 144 12.72 1.82 -5.16
C MET A 144 11.20 1.92 -4.97
N SER A 145 10.69 3.08 -4.53
CA SER A 145 9.25 3.33 -4.46
C SER A 145 8.62 3.33 -5.86
N ILE A 146 9.27 3.97 -6.83
CA ILE A 146 8.83 3.98 -8.24
C ILE A 146 8.90 2.57 -8.85
N LEU A 147 9.97 1.81 -8.57
CA LEU A 147 10.12 0.44 -9.06
C LEU A 147 9.00 -0.47 -8.55
N THR A 148 8.77 -0.48 -7.24
CA THR A 148 7.71 -1.30 -6.64
C THR A 148 6.33 -0.88 -7.13
N TRP A 149 6.10 0.41 -7.33
CA TRP A 149 4.88 0.94 -7.94
C TRP A 149 4.68 0.44 -9.38
N THR A 150 5.74 0.47 -10.19
CA THR A 150 5.72 0.03 -11.60
C THR A 150 5.45 -1.47 -11.68
N ILE A 151 6.06 -2.28 -10.81
CA ILE A 151 5.82 -3.73 -10.74
C ILE A 151 4.35 -4.01 -10.37
N ASP A 152 3.80 -3.30 -9.39
CA ASP A 152 2.40 -3.47 -9.00
C ASP A 152 1.45 -3.16 -10.17
N LEU A 153 1.68 -2.08 -10.93
CA LEU A 153 0.88 -1.76 -12.11
C LEU A 153 1.05 -2.79 -13.23
N ALA A 154 2.27 -3.24 -13.50
CA ALA A 154 2.53 -4.27 -14.50
C ALA A 154 1.75 -5.55 -14.16
N LEU A 155 1.75 -5.97 -12.90
CA LEU A 155 0.99 -7.14 -12.44
C LEU A 155 -0.51 -6.96 -12.60
N ILE A 156 -1.05 -5.77 -12.33
CA ILE A 156 -2.47 -5.46 -12.54
C ILE A 156 -2.83 -5.53 -14.02
N ASN A 157 -2.01 -4.96 -14.90
CA ASN A 157 -2.23 -5.00 -16.35
C ASN A 157 -2.17 -6.43 -16.90
N VAL A 158 -1.17 -7.21 -16.50
CA VAL A 158 -1.08 -8.62 -16.90
C VAL A 158 -2.25 -9.43 -16.34
N PHE A 159 -2.70 -9.15 -15.11
CA PHE A 159 -3.88 -9.81 -14.56
C PHE A 159 -5.15 -9.50 -15.35
N ALA A 160 -5.35 -8.24 -15.79
CA ALA A 160 -6.48 -7.87 -16.65
C ALA A 160 -6.42 -8.60 -18.00
N LEU A 161 -5.23 -8.72 -18.60
CA LEU A 161 -5.03 -9.52 -19.82
C LEU A 161 -5.30 -11.01 -19.59
N PHE A 162 -4.81 -11.56 -18.48
CA PHE A 162 -5.07 -12.94 -18.08
C PHE A 162 -6.57 -13.21 -17.95
N GLN A 163 -7.32 -12.32 -17.29
CA GLN A 163 -8.78 -12.43 -17.19
C GLN A 163 -9.46 -12.41 -18.56
N LYS A 164 -8.98 -11.56 -19.48
CA LYS A 164 -9.53 -11.46 -20.84
C LYS A 164 -9.26 -12.71 -21.68
N ILE A 165 -8.05 -13.28 -21.59
CA ILE A 165 -7.63 -14.43 -22.39
C ILE A 165 -8.19 -15.75 -21.85
N ALA A 166 -8.11 -15.98 -20.53
CA ALA A 166 -8.53 -17.24 -19.92
C ALA A 166 -10.04 -17.28 -19.58
N GLY A 167 -10.77 -16.17 -19.74
CA GLY A 167 -12.23 -16.11 -19.67
C GLY A 167 -12.80 -16.65 -18.35
N VAL A 168 -13.76 -17.58 -18.44
CA VAL A 168 -14.48 -18.14 -17.28
C VAL A 168 -13.54 -18.82 -16.28
N GLN A 169 -12.45 -19.45 -16.75
CA GLN A 169 -11.48 -20.11 -15.88
C GLN A 169 -10.68 -19.10 -15.03
N ALA A 170 -10.48 -17.88 -15.54
CA ALA A 170 -9.79 -16.83 -14.81
C ALA A 170 -10.62 -16.20 -13.69
N SER A 171 -11.95 -16.25 -13.78
CA SER A 171 -12.87 -15.63 -12.81
C SER A 171 -12.66 -16.12 -11.37
N ARG A 172 -12.13 -17.33 -11.20
CA ARG A 172 -11.85 -17.95 -9.90
C ARG A 172 -10.53 -17.48 -9.27
N VAL A 173 -9.63 -16.90 -10.06
CA VAL A 173 -8.29 -16.48 -9.59
C VAL A 173 -8.35 -15.03 -9.13
N LYS A 174 -8.18 -14.81 -7.81
CA LYS A 174 -8.04 -13.46 -7.24
C LYS A 174 -6.67 -12.88 -7.58
N LEU A 175 -6.56 -11.54 -7.64
CA LEU A 175 -5.30 -10.85 -7.92
C LEU A 175 -4.14 -11.28 -7.01
N ARG A 176 -4.39 -11.47 -5.71
CA ARG A 176 -3.36 -11.94 -4.75
C ARG A 176 -2.80 -13.31 -5.12
N GLU A 177 -3.67 -14.24 -5.52
CA GLU A 177 -3.30 -15.57 -5.94
C GLU A 177 -2.52 -15.54 -7.27
N PHE A 178 -2.95 -14.69 -8.21
CA PHE A 178 -2.20 -14.44 -9.43
C PHE A 178 -0.78 -13.94 -9.15
N LYS A 179 -0.62 -12.93 -8.28
CA LYS A 179 0.69 -12.41 -7.87
C LYS A 179 1.58 -13.50 -7.26
N ARG A 180 1.00 -14.38 -6.42
CA ARG A 180 1.72 -15.53 -5.82
C ARG A 180 2.26 -16.45 -6.91
N ARG A 181 1.45 -16.84 -7.88
CA ARG A 181 1.86 -17.72 -9.00
C ARG A 181 2.97 -17.09 -9.85
N VAL A 182 2.87 -15.78 -10.13
CA VAL A 182 3.93 -15.06 -10.85
C VAL A 182 5.24 -15.09 -10.05
N ALA A 183 5.20 -14.79 -8.75
CA ALA A 183 6.38 -14.86 -7.90
C ALA A 183 6.97 -16.27 -7.85
N GLU A 184 6.12 -17.30 -7.79
CA GLU A 184 6.57 -18.68 -7.79
C GLU A 184 7.27 -19.07 -9.09
N SER A 185 6.70 -18.65 -10.22
CA SER A 185 7.28 -18.89 -11.55
C SER A 185 8.59 -18.16 -11.77
N LEU A 186 8.80 -16.99 -11.15
CA LEU A 186 10.01 -16.17 -11.33
C LEU A 186 11.14 -16.51 -10.37
N THR A 187 10.86 -17.22 -9.27
CA THR A 187 11.85 -17.51 -8.22
C THR A 187 12.31 -18.97 -8.06
N PRO A 188 12.09 -19.93 -8.99
CA PRO A 188 12.43 -21.34 -8.72
C PRO A 188 13.95 -21.53 -8.53
N VAL A 189 14.76 -20.92 -9.38
CA VAL A 189 16.23 -20.99 -9.28
C VAL A 189 16.74 -20.34 -7.99
N GLN A 190 16.17 -19.18 -7.63
CA GLN A 190 16.55 -18.48 -6.40
C GLN A 190 16.18 -19.29 -5.15
N ARG A 191 14.98 -19.91 -5.13
CA ARG A 191 14.53 -20.75 -4.02
C ARG A 191 15.42 -21.96 -3.84
N MET A 192 15.74 -22.68 -4.92
CA MET A 192 16.66 -23.81 -4.89
C MET A 192 18.04 -23.42 -4.36
N ARG A 193 18.58 -22.26 -4.79
CA ARG A 193 19.84 -21.75 -4.26
C ARG A 193 19.78 -21.43 -2.77
N MET A 194 18.68 -20.84 -2.30
CA MET A 194 18.49 -20.53 -0.88
C MET A 194 18.29 -21.79 -0.03
N GLU A 195 17.59 -22.80 -0.54
CA GLU A 195 17.41 -24.11 0.11
C GLU A 195 18.74 -24.83 0.25
N ASN A 196 19.55 -24.87 -0.82
CA ASN A 196 20.89 -25.45 -0.79
C ASN A 196 21.82 -24.72 0.19
N ALA A 197 21.73 -23.38 0.24
CA ALA A 197 22.51 -22.58 1.19
C ALA A 197 22.05 -22.79 2.65
N ARG A 198 20.75 -23.01 2.89
CA ARG A 198 20.21 -23.34 4.21
C ARG A 198 20.62 -24.73 4.65
N GLY A 199 20.62 -25.72 3.76
CA GLY A 199 21.11 -27.07 4.05
C GLY A 199 22.61 -27.12 4.37
N ALA A 200 23.39 -26.16 3.85
CA ALA A 200 24.81 -26.03 4.13
C ALA A 200 25.12 -25.34 5.48
N GLN A 201 24.14 -24.65 6.08
CA GLN A 201 24.26 -24.18 7.46
C GLN A 201 23.80 -25.32 8.36
N PRO A 202 24.71 -26.01 9.09
CA PRO A 202 24.26 -26.94 10.10
C PRO A 202 23.29 -26.19 11.00
N ALA A 203 22.11 -26.76 11.23
CA ALA A 203 21.25 -26.28 12.30
C ALA A 203 22.15 -26.13 13.56
N PRO A 204 22.01 -25.07 14.36
CA PRO A 204 22.72 -24.99 15.63
C PRO A 204 22.18 -26.13 16.50
N THR A 205 22.75 -27.32 16.34
CA THR A 205 22.57 -28.50 17.20
C THR A 205 23.45 -28.35 18.42
N GLU A 206 23.78 -27.12 18.82
CA GLU A 206 24.13 -26.90 20.20
C GLU A 206 22.83 -27.10 20.99
N PRO A 207 22.74 -28.15 21.82
CA PRO A 207 21.61 -28.27 22.72
C PRO A 207 21.46 -26.95 23.47
N ILE A 208 20.23 -26.52 23.70
CA ILE A 208 19.89 -25.28 24.43
C ILE A 208 20.75 -25.09 25.69
N ASN A 209 21.15 -26.19 26.32
CA ASN A 209 22.02 -26.23 27.50
C ASN A 209 23.45 -25.67 27.25
N ASN A 210 24.00 -25.79 26.04
CA ASN A 210 25.30 -25.23 25.67
C ASN A 210 25.24 -23.73 25.36
N VAL A 211 24.11 -23.24 24.82
CA VAL A 211 23.89 -21.81 24.53
C VAL A 211 23.52 -21.02 25.79
N LEU A 212 22.79 -21.67 26.72
CA LEU A 212 22.34 -21.07 27.97
C LEU A 212 23.34 -21.19 29.11
N GLY A 213 24.54 -21.71 28.87
CA GLY A 213 25.67 -21.72 29.81
C GLY A 213 25.21 -21.88 31.25
N ALA A 214 24.91 -23.12 31.66
CA ALA A 214 24.86 -23.46 33.08
C ALA A 214 26.28 -23.33 33.64
N ASP A 215 26.74 -22.09 33.73
CA ASP A 215 27.95 -21.73 34.41
C ASP A 215 27.60 -21.81 35.89
N GLU A 216 28.25 -22.72 36.61
CA GLU A 216 28.12 -22.86 38.07
C GLU A 216 28.67 -21.62 38.80
N SER A 217 29.19 -20.62 38.07
CA SER A 217 29.60 -19.34 38.63
C SER A 217 28.47 -18.65 39.40
N LEU A 218 28.84 -17.97 40.48
CA LEU A 218 27.92 -17.14 41.23
C LEU A 218 27.45 -15.97 40.37
N HIS A 219 26.18 -16.01 39.97
CA HIS A 219 25.51 -14.92 39.29
C HIS A 219 24.78 -14.04 40.32
N ALA A 220 25.03 -12.73 40.30
CA ALA A 220 24.28 -11.77 41.11
C ALA A 220 23.64 -10.71 40.22
N ILE A 221 22.43 -10.26 40.59
CA ILE A 221 21.79 -9.09 39.96
C ILE A 221 22.14 -7.83 40.73
N THR A 222 22.55 -6.79 40.02
CA THR A 222 22.78 -5.45 40.60
C THR A 222 21.79 -4.44 40.03
N PRO A 223 21.28 -3.49 40.86
CA PRO A 223 20.46 -2.39 40.39
C PRO A 223 21.23 -1.54 39.39
N LYS A 224 20.54 -1.06 38.35
CA LYS A 224 21.17 -0.22 37.33
C LYS A 224 21.44 1.19 37.87
N LEU A 225 22.69 1.65 37.83
CA LEU A 225 23.01 3.08 38.02
C LEU A 225 22.34 3.90 36.91
N LYS A 226 21.71 5.01 37.28
CA LYS A 226 20.92 5.89 36.39
C LYS A 226 21.68 6.19 35.08
N GLY A 227 21.26 5.55 33.99
CA GLY A 227 21.85 5.70 32.66
C GLY A 227 21.13 4.82 31.63
N GLU A 228 20.73 5.43 30.51
CA GLU A 228 19.94 4.80 29.45
C GLU A 228 20.65 3.59 28.84
N PHE A 229 19.94 2.47 28.67
CA PHE A 229 20.11 1.59 27.51
C PHE A 229 18.88 0.68 27.34
N ASN A 230 18.38 0.66 26.11
CA ASN A 230 17.29 -0.19 25.63
C ASN A 230 17.85 -1.56 25.24
N ARG A 231 17.42 -2.61 25.94
CA ARG A 231 17.41 -3.95 25.40
C ARG A 231 16.11 -4.61 25.82
N GLU A 232 15.13 -4.48 24.92
CA GLU A 232 13.87 -5.21 24.99
C GLU A 232 14.15 -6.64 24.57
N THR A 233 13.92 -7.60 25.47
CA THR A 233 13.57 -8.94 25.03
C THR A 233 12.16 -8.81 24.44
N HIS A 234 12.04 -8.95 23.12
CA HIS A 234 10.75 -8.79 22.43
C HIS A 234 9.71 -9.72 23.06
N GLY A 235 8.65 -9.13 23.64
CA GLY A 235 7.55 -9.84 24.30
C GLY A 235 7.19 -9.28 25.67
N PHE A 236 8.14 -8.66 26.39
CA PHE A 236 7.89 -8.02 27.67
C PHE A 236 8.16 -6.52 27.57
N SER A 237 7.10 -5.71 27.55
CA SER A 237 7.16 -4.23 27.42
C SER A 237 7.77 -3.49 28.61
N LYS A 238 8.34 -4.21 29.59
CA LYS A 238 8.92 -3.65 30.80
C LYS A 238 10.44 -3.61 30.67
N LYS A 239 11.03 -2.45 30.96
CA LYS A 239 12.48 -2.26 31.01
C LYS A 239 13.05 -3.09 32.17
N ALA A 240 14.03 -3.94 31.90
CA ALA A 240 14.77 -4.65 32.95
C ALA A 240 15.50 -3.65 33.85
N LEU A 241 15.20 -3.69 35.16
CA LEU A 241 15.79 -2.80 36.18
C LEU A 241 17.14 -3.31 36.72
N PHE A 242 17.43 -4.60 36.50
CA PHE A 242 18.59 -5.28 37.06
C PHE A 242 19.48 -5.86 35.96
N GLY A 243 20.78 -5.93 36.21
CA GLY A 243 21.74 -6.59 35.33
C GLY A 243 22.50 -7.69 36.07
N CYS A 244 22.72 -8.83 35.43
CA CYS A 244 23.61 -9.87 35.96
C CYS A 244 25.07 -9.42 35.83
N THR A 245 25.83 -9.46 36.92
CA THR A 245 27.25 -9.06 36.96
C THR A 245 28.15 -9.94 36.09
N SER A 246 27.91 -11.25 36.07
CA SER A 246 28.76 -12.20 35.33
C SER A 246 28.40 -12.29 33.85
N CYS A 247 27.10 -12.31 33.52
CA CYS A 247 26.66 -12.40 32.11
C CYS A 247 26.70 -11.05 31.38
N HIS A 248 26.55 -9.95 32.11
CA HIS A 248 26.34 -8.59 31.60
C HIS A 248 25.02 -8.36 30.85
N TRP A 249 23.95 -9.07 31.23
CA TRP A 249 22.64 -9.01 30.58
C TRP A 249 21.61 -8.41 31.54
N GLY A 250 20.63 -7.69 31.00
CA GLY A 250 19.53 -7.12 31.77
C GLY A 250 18.43 -8.15 31.98
N PHE A 251 17.96 -8.30 33.22
CA PHE A 251 16.91 -9.24 33.58
C PHE A 251 15.84 -8.57 34.44
N HIS A 252 14.60 -9.05 34.32
CA HIS A 252 13.65 -8.98 35.43
C HIS A 252 14.08 -9.98 36.49
N VAL A 253 13.78 -9.72 37.77
CA VAL A 253 14.16 -10.63 38.87
C VAL A 253 13.66 -12.06 38.59
N SER A 254 12.42 -12.22 38.15
CA SER A 254 11.85 -13.53 37.78
C SER A 254 12.55 -14.20 36.60
N CYS A 255 12.89 -13.44 35.56
CA CYS A 255 13.64 -13.96 34.41
C CYS A 255 15.07 -14.35 34.79
N PHE A 256 15.70 -13.60 35.69
CA PHE A 256 17.04 -13.92 36.22
C PHE A 256 17.02 -15.26 36.95
N THR A 257 16.05 -15.44 37.86
CA THR A 257 15.91 -16.71 38.58
C THR A 257 15.63 -17.86 37.61
N ALA A 258 14.74 -17.67 36.63
CA ALA A 258 14.43 -18.69 35.63
C ALA A 258 15.62 -19.06 34.74
N PHE A 259 16.49 -18.09 34.45
CA PHE A 259 17.66 -18.27 33.60
C PHE A 259 18.82 -18.93 34.36
N HIS A 260 19.11 -18.49 35.58
CA HIS A 260 20.30 -18.93 36.33
C HIS A 260 20.05 -20.03 37.36
N TYR A 261 18.82 -20.20 37.82
CA TYR A 261 18.46 -21.14 38.90
C TYR A 261 17.29 -22.03 38.49
N ARG A 262 17.41 -22.67 37.31
CA ARG A 262 16.37 -23.54 36.74
C ARG A 262 15.93 -24.64 37.71
N ASP A 263 16.90 -25.20 38.44
CA ASP A 263 16.64 -26.30 39.39
C ASP A 263 15.95 -25.81 40.68
N ALA A 264 16.22 -24.57 41.10
CA ALA A 264 15.56 -23.94 42.25
C ALA A 264 14.08 -23.60 41.97
N LEU A 265 13.66 -23.64 40.70
CA LEU A 265 12.33 -23.26 40.22
C LEU A 265 11.44 -24.44 39.84
N THR A 266 11.79 -25.64 40.30
CA THR A 266 10.92 -26.83 40.24
C THR A 266 9.61 -26.66 41.04
N SER A 267 9.46 -25.57 41.82
CA SER A 267 8.24 -25.21 42.53
C SER A 267 7.22 -24.42 41.68
N SER A 268 5.96 -24.82 41.80
CA SER A 268 4.80 -24.69 40.91
C SER A 268 4.20 -23.29 40.67
N SER A 269 4.98 -22.20 40.65
CA SER A 269 4.39 -20.87 40.40
C SER A 269 4.10 -20.63 38.91
N LEU A 270 2.88 -20.18 38.60
CA LEU A 270 2.38 -19.90 37.24
C LEU A 270 3.23 -18.86 36.49
N SER A 271 3.78 -17.87 37.20
CA SER A 271 4.63 -16.82 36.63
C SER A 271 6.00 -17.36 36.18
N VAL A 272 6.55 -18.33 36.91
CA VAL A 272 7.81 -19.00 36.57
C VAL A 272 7.62 -19.93 35.37
N ARG A 273 6.52 -20.69 35.32
CA ARG A 273 6.20 -21.52 34.14
C ARG A 273 6.01 -20.67 32.88
N SER A 274 5.25 -19.57 32.97
CA SER A 274 5.05 -18.66 31.84
C SER A 274 6.35 -18.01 31.35
N ALA A 275 7.28 -17.69 32.28
CA ALA A 275 8.61 -17.20 31.90
C ALA A 275 9.46 -18.30 31.24
N LEU A 276 9.40 -19.54 31.74
CA LEU A 276 10.11 -20.69 31.18
C LEU A 276 9.59 -21.01 29.76
N ASP A 277 8.27 -21.05 29.59
CA ASP A 277 7.62 -21.30 28.29
C ASP A 277 7.99 -20.22 27.28
N ALA A 278 8.06 -18.94 27.70
CA ALA A 278 8.50 -17.86 26.83
C ALA A 278 9.97 -18.00 26.40
N VAL A 279 10.85 -18.47 27.29
CA VAL A 279 12.27 -18.74 26.97
C VAL A 279 12.38 -19.96 26.04
N CYS A 280 11.65 -21.04 26.30
CA CYS A 280 11.63 -22.23 25.46
C CYS A 280 11.06 -21.94 24.06
N ALA A 281 9.97 -21.17 23.95
CA ALA A 281 9.41 -20.77 22.66
C ALA A 281 10.39 -19.89 21.85
N ALA A 282 11.12 -18.98 22.52
CA ALA A 282 12.15 -18.17 21.86
C ALA A 282 13.33 -19.01 21.34
N ALA A 283 13.70 -20.07 22.06
CA ALA A 283 14.81 -20.93 21.69
C ALA A 283 14.44 -22.01 20.64
N SER A 284 13.16 -22.35 20.50
CA SER A 284 12.64 -23.34 19.54
C SER A 284 12.55 -22.83 18.09
N GLY A 285 12.90 -21.57 17.83
CA GLY A 285 13.02 -21.03 16.48
C GLY A 285 11.73 -20.52 15.82
N ASP A 286 10.59 -20.52 16.52
CA ASP A 286 9.30 -20.07 15.97
C ASP A 286 9.20 -18.55 15.77
N ALA A 287 10.20 -17.79 16.21
CA ALA A 287 10.46 -16.45 15.72
C ALA A 287 11.97 -16.27 15.53
N ASN A 288 12.38 -15.58 14.47
CA ASN A 288 13.75 -15.09 14.31
C ASN A 288 14.07 -14.08 15.43
N VAL A 289 14.36 -14.57 16.63
CA VAL A 289 14.80 -13.76 17.77
C VAL A 289 16.28 -13.48 17.56
N GLN A 290 16.58 -12.37 16.87
CA GLN A 290 17.92 -11.79 16.93
C GLN A 290 18.13 -11.17 18.31
N THR A 291 18.58 -11.96 19.29
CA THR A 291 19.17 -11.41 20.50
C THR A 291 20.48 -10.72 20.11
N ARG A 292 20.46 -9.40 19.94
CA ARG A 292 21.68 -8.63 19.66
C ARG A 292 22.61 -8.74 20.86
N LEU A 293 23.65 -9.57 20.79
CA LEU A 293 24.71 -9.75 21.79
C LEU A 293 25.56 -8.47 21.93
N LYS A 294 25.01 -7.42 22.53
CA LYS A 294 25.77 -6.22 22.89
C LYS A 294 26.15 -6.29 24.38
N LYS A 295 27.45 -6.41 24.68
CA LYS A 295 27.98 -6.37 26.05
C LYS A 295 27.55 -5.07 26.74
N ASN A 296 26.88 -5.18 27.88
CA ASN A 296 26.43 -4.00 28.63
C ASN A 296 27.57 -3.46 29.49
N ARG A 297 28.01 -2.22 29.21
CA ARG A 297 29.09 -1.55 29.97
C ARG A 297 28.60 -0.85 31.24
N THR A 298 27.29 -0.80 31.49
CA THR A 298 26.70 -0.02 32.60
C THR A 298 26.37 -0.86 33.83
N ILE A 299 26.86 -2.10 33.92
CA ILE A 299 26.62 -2.97 35.06
C ILE A 299 27.72 -2.73 36.08
N THR A 300 27.33 -2.32 37.29
CA THR A 300 28.25 -2.16 38.41
C THR A 300 28.70 -3.55 38.85
N TYR A 301 30.02 -3.75 38.87
CA TYR A 301 30.62 -4.97 39.37
C TYR A 301 30.52 -5.02 40.91
N LEU A 302 30.54 -6.24 41.46
CA LEU A 302 30.38 -6.48 42.91
C LEU A 302 31.46 -5.78 43.75
N ASP A 303 32.68 -5.69 43.24
CA ASP A 303 33.83 -5.01 43.86
C ASP A 303 33.65 -3.47 43.96
N LYS A 304 32.69 -2.91 43.23
CA LYS A 304 32.39 -1.46 43.21
C LYS A 304 31.14 -1.08 43.98
N LEU A 305 30.51 -2.02 44.68
CA LEU A 305 29.39 -1.73 45.56
C LEU A 305 29.91 -1.31 46.93
N GLU A 306 29.78 -0.03 47.25
CA GLU A 306 29.99 0.45 48.61
C GLU A 306 28.77 0.05 49.46
N LEU A 307 29.01 -0.67 50.56
CA LEU A 307 27.98 -0.96 51.54
C LEU A 307 27.67 0.35 52.31
N PRO A 308 26.39 0.70 52.52
CA PRO A 308 26.00 1.85 53.32
C PRO A 308 26.35 1.69 54.80
#